data_AF-A0A706H502-F1
#
_entry.id   AF-A0A706H502-F1
#
_cell.length_a   1.000
_cell.length_b   1.000
_cell.length_c   1.000
_cell.angle_alpha   90.00
_cell.angle_beta   90.00
_cell.angle_gamma   90.00
#
_symmetry.space_group_name_H-M   'P 1'
#
loop_
_entity.id
_entity.type
_entity.pdbx_description
1 polymer ?
#
loop_
_entity_poly.entity_id
_entity_poly.type
_entity_poly.pdbx_seq_one_letter_code
_entity_poly.pdbx_strand_id
1 'polypeptide(L)'
;LNGKLSELENLKSDLEKELLELKRPAGGAQNKLATEHKEAFVGFLRKGREDGLRDLERKALQVGTDEDGGYAVPEELDRNILNLLKDEVVMRQEATVITVGGSDYKKLVNLGGTASGWVGETDTRSQTATSRLELIEPLMGEIYGNPQA
;
A
#
# COMPACT_ATOMS: atom_id res chain seq x y z
N LEU A 1 -44.47 22.67 -26.99
CA LEU A 1 -44.18 22.49 -25.55
C LEU A 1 -43.72 21.07 -25.22
N ASN A 2 -44.41 20.04 -25.70
CA ASN A 2 -44.16 18.64 -25.29
C ASN A 2 -42.77 18.07 -25.64
N GLY A 3 -42.15 18.49 -26.76
CA GLY A 3 -40.78 18.04 -27.10
C GLY A 3 -39.71 18.53 -26.11
N LYS A 4 -39.77 19.82 -25.74
CA LYS A 4 -38.89 20.44 -24.74
C LYS A 4 -39.07 19.84 -23.34
N LEU A 5 -40.27 19.34 -23.03
CA LEU A 5 -40.55 18.67 -21.78
C LEU A 5 -39.86 17.29 -21.72
N SER A 6 -39.87 16.53 -22.82
CA SER A 6 -39.16 15.25 -22.90
C SER A 6 -37.62 15.41 -22.89
N GLU A 7 -37.10 16.46 -23.52
CA GLU A 7 -35.66 16.78 -23.45
C GLU A 7 -35.24 17.11 -22.01
N LEU A 8 -36.06 17.85 -21.28
CA LEU A 8 -35.84 18.15 -19.86
C LEU A 8 -35.90 16.90 -18.99
N GLU A 9 -36.81 15.97 -19.26
CA GLU A 9 -36.90 14.69 -18.53
C GLU A 9 -35.68 13.80 -18.78
N ASN A 10 -35.21 13.73 -20.03
CA ASN A 10 -34.00 12.98 -20.37
C ASN A 10 -32.76 13.59 -19.69
N LEU A 11 -32.57 14.90 -19.79
CA LEU A 11 -31.44 15.61 -19.16
C LEU A 11 -31.44 15.41 -17.64
N LYS A 12 -32.62 15.48 -17.01
CA LYS A 12 -32.77 15.25 -15.58
C LYS A 12 -32.39 13.82 -15.21
N SER A 13 -32.83 12.83 -15.99
CA SER A 13 -32.52 11.42 -15.75
C SER A 13 -31.03 11.11 -15.87
N ASP A 14 -30.33 11.74 -16.82
CA ASP A 14 -28.89 11.54 -17.02
C ASP A 14 -28.07 12.23 -15.92
N LEU A 15 -28.50 13.43 -15.52
CA LEU A 15 -27.88 14.16 -14.42
C LEU A 15 -28.06 13.46 -13.07
N GLU A 16 -29.21 12.81 -12.85
CA GLU A 16 -29.46 11.97 -11.67
C GLU A 16 -28.57 10.72 -11.66
N LYS A 17 -28.38 10.04 -12.79
CA LYS A 17 -27.45 8.91 -12.91
C LYS A 17 -26.01 9.33 -12.64
N GLU A 18 -25.58 10.45 -13.20
CA GLU A 18 -24.22 10.96 -13.02
C GLU A 18 -23.95 11.34 -11.55
N LEU A 19 -24.93 11.97 -10.88
CA LEU A 19 -24.88 12.26 -9.45
C LEU A 19 -24.83 10.99 -8.59
N LEU A 20 -25.57 9.93 -8.99
CA LEU A 20 -25.59 8.65 -8.27
C LEU A 20 -24.22 7.96 -8.34
N GLU A 21 -23.58 7.98 -9.52
CA GLU A 21 -22.24 7.43 -9.71
C GLU A 21 -21.18 8.19 -8.91
N LEU A 22 -21.26 9.52 -8.89
CA LEU A 22 -20.34 10.39 -8.14
C LEU A 22 -20.42 10.18 -6.62
N LYS A 23 -21.61 9.82 -6.11
CA LYS A 23 -21.87 9.61 -4.67
C LYS A 23 -21.51 8.21 -4.18
N ARG A 24 -21.06 7.29 -5.04
CA ARG A 24 -20.65 5.95 -4.61
C ARG A 24 -19.29 6.05 -3.89
N PRO A 25 -19.07 5.39 -2.74
CA PRO A 25 -17.83 5.51 -1.95
C PRO A 25 -16.54 5.04 -2.65
N ALA A 26 -16.64 4.52 -3.88
CA ALA A 26 -15.53 4.18 -4.77
C ALA A 26 -15.72 4.74 -6.20
N GLY A 27 -16.51 5.80 -6.38
CA GLY A 27 -16.94 6.35 -7.68
C GLY A 27 -16.73 7.85 -7.84
N GLY A 28 -15.74 8.43 -7.15
CA GLY A 28 -15.41 9.85 -7.33
C GLY A 28 -15.05 10.18 -8.79
N ALA A 29 -15.25 11.44 -9.22
CA ALA A 29 -14.93 11.91 -10.58
C ALA A 29 -13.49 11.55 -11.03
N GLN A 30 -12.58 11.42 -10.06
CA GLN A 30 -11.21 10.96 -10.27
C GLN A 30 -11.13 9.53 -10.85
N ASN A 31 -12.04 8.62 -10.48
CA ASN A 31 -12.05 7.25 -11.00
C ASN A 31 -12.52 7.17 -12.46
N LYS A 32 -13.42 8.06 -12.91
CA LYS A 32 -13.84 8.09 -14.32
C LYS A 32 -12.70 8.57 -15.21
N LEU A 33 -12.07 9.70 -14.84
CA LEU A 33 -10.89 10.20 -15.55
C LEU A 33 -9.75 9.17 -15.52
N ALA A 34 -9.42 8.59 -14.36
CA ALA A 34 -8.39 7.56 -14.26
C ALA A 34 -8.70 6.31 -15.11
N THR A 35 -9.97 5.93 -15.24
CA THR A 35 -10.38 4.79 -16.09
C THR A 35 -10.29 5.13 -17.57
N GLU A 36 -10.73 6.32 -17.99
CA GLU A 36 -10.63 6.81 -19.37
C GLU A 36 -9.16 6.97 -19.80
N HIS A 37 -8.31 7.51 -18.92
CA HIS A 37 -6.86 7.59 -19.14
C HIS A 37 -6.21 6.20 -19.23
N LYS A 38 -6.63 5.24 -18.39
CA LYS A 38 -6.13 3.86 -18.42
C LYS A 38 -6.50 3.16 -19.74
N GLU A 39 -7.73 3.31 -20.21
CA GLU A 39 -8.19 2.70 -21.45
C GLU A 39 -7.50 3.31 -22.68
N ALA A 40 -7.35 4.64 -22.71
CA ALA A 40 -6.61 5.34 -23.75
C ALA A 40 -5.12 4.93 -23.77
N PHE A 41 -4.48 4.84 -22.61
CA PHE A 41 -3.08 4.42 -22.49
C PHE A 41 -2.83 2.97 -22.93
N VAL A 42 -3.71 2.04 -22.54
CA VAL A 42 -3.63 0.64 -22.99
C VAL A 42 -3.90 0.52 -24.49
N GLY A 43 -4.81 1.35 -25.03
CA GLY A 43 -5.07 1.45 -26.47
C GLY A 43 -3.87 1.96 -27.26
N PHE A 44 -3.16 2.96 -26.73
CA PHE A 44 -1.91 3.48 -27.30
C PHE A 44 -0.81 2.40 -27.30
N LEU A 45 -0.56 1.76 -26.15
CA LEU A 45 0.48 0.73 -26.04
C LEU A 45 0.25 -0.49 -26.95
N ARG A 46 -1.00 -0.94 -27.11
CA ARG A 46 -1.30 -2.13 -27.94
C ARG A 46 -1.49 -1.83 -29.41
N LYS A 47 -2.02 -0.66 -29.77
CA LYS A 47 -2.52 -0.38 -31.13
C LYS A 47 -1.99 0.91 -31.73
N GLY A 48 -1.15 1.69 -31.01
CA GLY A 48 -0.63 2.97 -31.48
C GLY A 48 -1.71 4.01 -31.77
N ARG A 49 -2.88 3.91 -31.12
CA ARG A 49 -4.00 4.83 -31.33
C ARG A 49 -3.81 6.09 -30.49
N GLU A 50 -3.78 7.26 -31.13
CA GLU A 50 -3.67 8.58 -30.47
C GLU A 50 -5.03 9.26 -30.22
N ASP A 51 -6.12 8.71 -30.77
CA ASP A 51 -7.47 9.30 -30.66
C ASP A 51 -7.92 9.36 -29.20
N GLY A 52 -8.11 10.58 -28.67
CA GLY A 52 -8.55 10.84 -27.30
C GLY A 52 -7.42 11.01 -26.27
N LEU A 53 -6.22 10.49 -26.55
CA LEU A 53 -5.06 10.66 -25.65
C LEU A 53 -4.59 12.11 -25.63
N ARG A 54 -4.54 12.78 -26.79
CA ARG A 54 -4.10 14.19 -26.90
C ARG A 54 -5.05 15.19 -26.26
N ASP A 55 -6.35 14.89 -26.20
CA ASP A 55 -7.35 15.76 -25.57
C ASP A 55 -7.34 15.62 -24.04
N LEU A 56 -7.13 14.40 -23.55
CA LEU A 56 -6.92 14.10 -22.14
C LEU A 56 -5.55 14.61 -21.66
N GLU A 57 -4.50 14.44 -22.47
CA GLU A 57 -3.18 15.01 -22.25
C GLU A 57 -3.24 16.53 -22.24
N ARG A 58 -3.96 17.21 -23.15
CA ARG A 58 -4.10 18.68 -23.10
C ARG A 58 -4.81 19.19 -21.85
N LYS A 59 -5.75 18.42 -21.29
CA LYS A 59 -6.38 18.78 -20.01
C LYS A 59 -5.44 18.57 -18.82
N ALA A 60 -4.49 17.64 -18.92
CA ALA A 60 -3.47 17.38 -17.90
C ALA A 60 -2.20 18.26 -18.07
N LEU A 61 -1.85 18.64 -19.30
CA LEU A 61 -0.75 19.54 -19.65
C LEU A 61 -1.19 20.99 -19.41
N GLN A 62 -1.08 21.43 -18.16
CA GLN A 62 -0.85 22.83 -17.90
C GLN A 62 0.61 23.12 -18.32
N VAL A 63 0.77 23.55 -19.57
CA VAL A 63 2.05 23.88 -20.22
C VAL A 63 2.67 25.08 -19.52
N GLY A 64 3.64 24.84 -18.64
CA GLY A 64 4.41 25.92 -18.04
C GLY A 64 5.26 25.54 -16.84
N THR A 65 6.10 24.51 -16.95
CA THR A 65 7.46 24.39 -16.34
C THR A 65 7.99 22.98 -16.55
N ASP A 66 8.93 22.82 -17.47
CA ASP A 66 9.55 21.54 -17.86
C ASP A 66 10.66 21.09 -16.88
N GLU A 67 10.77 21.76 -15.72
CA GLU A 67 11.78 21.50 -14.68
C GLU A 67 11.24 20.79 -13.43
N ASP A 68 9.91 20.60 -13.32
CA ASP A 68 9.26 19.91 -12.19
C ASP A 68 8.49 18.65 -12.61
N GLY A 69 8.75 18.11 -13.81
CA GLY A 69 8.07 16.94 -14.40
C GLY A 69 8.35 15.59 -13.73
N GLY A 70 8.83 15.59 -12.49
CA GLY A 70 8.96 14.39 -11.67
C GLY A 70 7.62 14.00 -11.06
N TYR A 71 7.21 12.75 -11.25
CA TYR A 71 6.15 12.08 -10.47
C TYR A 71 4.69 12.24 -10.93
N ALA A 72 4.42 12.40 -12.23
CA ALA A 72 3.14 11.90 -12.77
C ALA A 72 3.20 10.37 -12.96
N VAL A 73 3.70 9.65 -11.96
CA VAL A 73 3.63 8.18 -11.92
C VAL A 73 2.19 7.85 -11.51
N PRO A 74 1.41 7.13 -12.35
CA PRO A 74 0.08 6.69 -11.94
C PRO A 74 0.17 5.88 -10.64
N GLU A 75 -0.78 6.04 -9.72
CA GLU A 75 -0.74 5.38 -8.40
C GLU A 75 -0.50 3.86 -8.47
N GLU A 76 -0.97 3.21 -9.54
CA GLU A 76 -0.72 1.78 -9.78
C GLU A 76 0.77 1.46 -9.96
N LEU A 77 1.54 2.33 -10.61
CA LEU A 77 2.97 2.14 -10.85
C LEU A 77 3.79 2.44 -9.59
N ASP A 78 3.40 3.44 -8.79
CA ASP A 78 4.00 3.72 -7.48
C ASP A 78 3.79 2.55 -6.49
N ARG A 79 2.56 2.01 -6.42
CA ARG A 79 2.26 0.81 -5.61
C ARG A 79 3.10 -0.40 -6.05
N ASN A 80 3.33 -0.56 -7.35
CA ASN A 80 4.19 -1.64 -7.84
C ASN A 80 5.65 -1.48 -7.42
N ILE A 81 6.19 -0.25 -7.44
CA ILE A 81 7.56 0.03 -6.97
C ILE A 81 7.70 -0.24 -5.48
N LEU A 82 6.73 0.19 -4.66
CA LEU A 82 6.73 -0.07 -3.22
C LEU A 82 6.61 -1.56 -2.88
N ASN A 83 5.90 -2.35 -3.70
CA ASN A 83 5.81 -3.79 -3.53
C ASN A 83 7.12 -4.47 -3.92
N LEU A 84 7.75 -4.07 -5.04
CA LEU A 84 9.05 -4.58 -5.47
C LEU A 84 10.12 -4.41 -4.38
N LEU A 85 10.16 -3.23 -3.75
CA LEU A 85 11.14 -2.93 -2.70
C LEU A 85 10.92 -3.78 -1.44
N LYS A 86 9.67 -4.15 -1.14
CA LYS A 86 9.35 -5.09 -0.04
C LYS A 86 9.75 -6.52 -0.39
N ASP A 87 9.62 -6.91 -1.66
CA ASP A 87 9.97 -8.25 -2.15
C ASP A 87 11.48 -8.46 -2.25
N GLU A 88 12.25 -7.41 -2.49
CA GLU A 88 13.71 -7.47 -2.54
C GLU A 88 14.33 -7.81 -1.17
N VAL A 89 13.71 -7.40 -0.07
CA VAL A 89 14.23 -7.64 1.29
C VAL A 89 13.72 -8.97 1.84
N VAL A 90 14.36 -10.07 1.42
CA VAL A 90 14.03 -11.46 1.84
C VAL A 90 14.00 -11.60 3.37
N MET A 91 14.92 -10.95 4.08
CA MET A 91 14.99 -11.00 5.55
C MET A 91 13.72 -10.47 6.23
N ARG A 92 13.00 -9.54 5.62
CA ARG A 92 11.77 -8.96 6.19
C ARG A 92 10.58 -9.92 6.08
N GLN A 93 10.61 -10.87 5.14
CA GLN A 93 9.56 -11.86 4.95
C GLN A 93 9.66 -12.99 6.00
N GLU A 94 10.89 -13.41 6.32
CA GLU A 94 11.15 -14.48 7.28
C GLU A 94 11.17 -14.00 8.75
N ALA A 95 11.43 -12.71 8.99
CA ALA A 95 11.48 -12.14 10.32
C ALA A 95 10.12 -11.61 10.80
N THR A 96 9.89 -11.66 12.12
CA THR A 96 8.72 -11.01 12.71
C THR A 96 8.92 -9.49 12.82
N VAL A 97 8.06 -8.72 12.17
CA VAL A 97 8.06 -7.26 12.26
C VAL A 97 7.19 -6.81 13.44
N ILE A 98 7.76 -6.02 14.34
CA ILE A 98 7.08 -5.50 15.54
C ILE A 98 7.11 -3.98 15.48
N THR A 99 5.93 -3.35 15.56
CA THR A 99 5.82 -1.90 15.70
C THR A 99 6.01 -1.52 17.16
N VAL A 100 6.98 -0.64 17.43
CA VAL A 100 7.27 -0.11 18.77
C VAL A 100 7.03 1.39 18.79
N GLY A 101 6.43 1.88 19.87
CA GLY A 101 6.09 3.31 20.05
C GLY A 101 7.16 4.13 20.78
N GLY A 102 8.26 3.50 21.21
CA GLY A 102 9.37 4.14 21.93
C GLY A 102 10.72 3.70 21.35
N SER A 103 11.81 4.26 21.90
CA SER A 103 13.18 4.02 21.41
C SER A 103 13.68 2.59 21.67
N ASP A 104 13.15 1.92 22.69
CA ASP A 104 13.72 0.69 23.23
C ASP A 104 12.75 -0.49 23.10
N TYR A 105 13.27 -1.64 22.67
CA TYR A 105 12.56 -2.91 22.69
C TYR A 105 13.40 -3.94 23.44
N LYS A 106 12.80 -4.58 24.45
CA LYS A 106 13.46 -5.63 25.22
C LYS A 106 12.57 -6.86 25.26
N LYS A 107 13.10 -8.01 24.87
CA LYS A 107 12.39 -9.28 24.91
C LYS A 107 13.13 -10.25 25.81
N LEU A 108 12.43 -10.77 26.82
CA LEU A 108 12.95 -11.86 27.62
C LEU A 108 12.74 -13.17 26.87
N VAL A 109 13.81 -13.92 26.66
CA VAL A 109 13.78 -15.24 26.02
C VAL A 109 14.22 -16.31 27.00
N ASN A 110 13.60 -17.48 26.86
CA ASN A 110 13.95 -18.66 27.63
C ASN A 110 14.98 -19.47 26.84
N LEU A 111 16.17 -19.65 27.42
CA LEU A 111 17.28 -20.42 26.82
C LEU A 111 17.13 -21.94 27.03
N GLY A 112 16.07 -22.38 27.71
CA GLY A 112 15.87 -23.75 28.13
C GLY A 112 16.68 -24.08 29.38
N GLY A 113 16.95 -25.38 29.58
CA GLY A 113 17.70 -25.89 30.73
C GLY A 113 16.85 -26.43 31.88
N THR A 114 15.52 -26.40 31.77
CA THR A 114 14.66 -27.09 32.74
C THR A 114 14.89 -28.60 32.64
N ALA A 115 15.37 -29.20 33.73
CA ALA A 115 15.55 -30.64 33.81
C ALA A 115 14.36 -31.29 34.53
N SER A 116 14.01 -32.49 34.10
CA SER A 116 13.12 -33.38 34.84
C SER A 116 13.79 -34.74 35.01
N GLY A 117 13.42 -35.45 36.06
CA GLY A 117 13.97 -36.76 36.38
C GLY A 117 12.91 -37.65 37.00
N TRP A 118 13.03 -38.95 36.76
CA TRP A 118 12.22 -39.97 37.40
C TRP A 118 12.88 -40.38 38.72
N VAL A 119 12.09 -40.53 39.77
CA VAL A 119 12.58 -40.89 41.11
C VAL A 119 11.75 -42.05 41.64
N GLY A 120 12.40 -43.04 42.26
CA GLY A 120 11.75 -44.19 42.89
C GLY A 120 10.95 -43.80 44.15
N GLU A 121 10.12 -44.72 44.66
CA GLU A 121 9.18 -44.44 45.76
C GLU A 121 9.87 -44.00 47.06
N THR A 122 11.07 -44.52 47.33
CA THR A 122 11.86 -44.26 48.53
C THR A 122 13.07 -43.35 48.31
N ASP A 123 13.32 -42.91 47.07
CA ASP A 123 14.50 -42.10 46.75
C ASP A 123 14.31 -40.61 47.09
N THR A 124 15.44 -39.96 47.38
CA THR A 124 15.49 -38.52 47.67
C THR A 124 15.31 -37.71 46.39
N ARG A 125 14.34 -36.79 46.41
CA ARG A 125 14.05 -35.88 45.28
C ARG A 125 14.99 -34.68 45.33
N SER A 126 16.08 -34.71 44.56
CA SER A 126 16.98 -33.57 44.40
C SER A 126 16.33 -32.46 43.55
N GLN A 127 16.71 -31.22 43.81
CA GLN A 127 16.22 -30.07 43.04
C GLN A 127 16.68 -30.16 41.58
N THR A 128 15.76 -29.98 40.64
CA THR A 128 16.08 -30.01 39.22
C THR A 128 16.54 -28.64 38.72
N ALA A 129 17.29 -28.64 37.62
CA ALA A 129 17.72 -27.41 36.97
C ALA A 129 16.50 -26.58 36.53
N THR A 130 16.58 -25.27 36.73
CA THR A 130 15.57 -24.30 36.30
C THR A 130 15.97 -23.68 34.97
N SER A 131 14.97 -23.20 34.23
CA SER A 131 15.19 -22.46 32.99
C SER A 131 15.94 -21.16 33.24
N ARG A 132 16.90 -20.86 32.35
CA ARG A 132 17.59 -19.57 32.33
C ARG A 132 16.86 -18.61 31.39
N LEU A 133 16.58 -17.42 31.89
CA LEU A 133 16.02 -16.32 31.12
C LEU A 133 17.13 -15.34 30.75
N GLU A 134 17.15 -14.90 29.50
CA GLU A 134 18.08 -13.88 28.99
C GLU A 134 17.32 -12.77 28.27
N LEU A 135 17.90 -11.58 28.29
CA LEU A 135 17.33 -10.38 27.69
C LEU A 135 17.95 -10.15 26.32
N ILE A 136 17.10 -10.03 25.29
CA ILE A 136 17.52 -9.61 23.95
C ILE A 136 17.04 -8.19 23.73
N GLU A 137 17.99 -7.32 23.38
CA GLU A 137 17.77 -5.91 23.04
C GLU A 137 18.32 -5.68 21.62
N PRO A 138 17.46 -5.46 20.61
CA PRO A 138 17.92 -5.12 19.26
C PRO A 138 18.51 -3.71 19.25
N LEU A 139 19.56 -3.51 18.45
CA LEU A 139 20.06 -2.16 18.17
C LEU A 139 19.08 -1.43 17.26
N MET A 140 18.47 -0.35 17.77
CA MET A 140 17.55 0.51 17.01
C MET A 140 18.31 1.70 16.41
N GLY A 141 17.92 2.14 15.22
CA GLY A 141 18.50 3.29 14.52
C GLY A 141 17.54 3.92 13.53
N GLU A 142 17.85 5.15 13.11
CA GLU A 142 17.07 5.91 12.13
C GLU A 142 17.70 5.80 10.75
N ILE A 143 16.88 5.64 9.71
CA ILE A 143 17.30 5.65 8.30
C ILE A 143 16.70 6.89 7.65
N TYR A 144 17.53 7.73 7.04
CA TYR A 144 17.13 8.94 6.33
C TYR A 144 17.54 8.88 4.87
N GLY A 145 16.67 9.33 3.97
CA GLY A 145 16.94 9.48 2.55
C GLY A 145 16.63 10.90 2.09
N ASN A 146 17.60 11.57 1.47
CA ASN A 146 17.45 12.90 0.86
C ASN A 146 17.91 12.88 -0.60
N PRO A 147 17.06 12.41 -1.53
CA PRO A 147 17.38 12.51 -2.94
C PRO A 147 17.31 13.99 -3.36
N GLN A 148 18.43 14.54 -3.86
CA GLN A 148 18.39 15.79 -4.61
C GLN A 148 17.93 15.52 -6.04
N ALA A 149 17.10 16.43 -6.55
CA ALA A 149 16.69 16.51 -7.96
C ALA A 149 17.87 16.97 -8.83
#